data_AF-A0A372R8Q7-F1
#
_entry.id   AF-A0A372R8Q7-F1
#
_cell.length_a   1.000
_cell.length_b   1.000
_cell.length_c   1.000
_cell.angle_alpha   90.00
_cell.angle_beta   90.00
_cell.angle_gamma   90.00
#
_symmetry.space_group_name_H-M   'P 1'
#
loop_
_entity.id
_entity.type
_entity.pdbx_description
1 polymer ?
#
loop_
_entity_poly.entity_id
_entity_poly.type
_entity_poly.pdbx_seq_one_letter_code
_entity_poly.pdbx_strand_id
1 'polypeptide(L)'
;RIKEIQVLKEKAQQLKELADIILPNITFDLDKLKQEIARLRLNELVPQVQKKKSELEQQINNTKNSVETSFKKVIDLLLETQKQIITGKKDPLVQAQFTGQLNAYLSILEGNLSKQELQALLDKKTELIKMEEQIDKLQRTKNKN
;
A
#
# COMPACT_ATOMS: atom_id res chain seq x y z
N ARG A 1 -9.99 -27.81 -10.88
CA ARG A 1 -10.99 -26.85 -11.40
C ARG A 1 -12.45 -27.25 -11.14
N ILE A 2 -13.02 -28.28 -11.76
CA ILE A 2 -14.45 -28.66 -11.52
C ILE A 2 -14.69 -29.08 -10.06
N LYS A 3 -13.81 -29.91 -9.49
CA LYS A 3 -13.88 -30.32 -8.08
C LYS A 3 -13.74 -29.16 -7.09
N GLU A 4 -12.92 -28.16 -7.38
CA GLU A 4 -12.74 -26.98 -6.51
C GLU A 4 -13.96 -26.06 -6.51
N ILE A 5 -14.60 -25.90 -7.67
CA ILE A 5 -15.86 -25.15 -7.79
C ILE A 5 -16.97 -25.85 -7.00
N GLN A 6 -17.01 -27.19 -7.03
CA GLN A 6 -17.97 -27.97 -6.26
C GLN A 6 -17.80 -27.79 -4.74
N VAL A 7 -16.56 -27.88 -4.26
CA VAL A 7 -16.23 -27.67 -2.83
C VAL A 7 -16.58 -26.24 -2.39
N LEU A 8 -16.37 -25.23 -3.24
CA LEU A 8 -16.74 -23.84 -2.94
C LEU A 8 -18.26 -23.65 -2.85
N LYS A 9 -19.03 -24.32 -3.71
CA LYS A 9 -20.50 -24.30 -3.67
C LYS A 9 -21.02 -24.93 -2.38
N GLU A 10 -20.47 -26.07 -1.98
CA GLU A 10 -20.86 -26.75 -0.73
C GLU A 10 -20.58 -25.89 0.50
N LYS A 11 -19.42 -25.22 0.56
CA LYS A 11 -19.10 -24.30 1.66
C LYS A 11 -20.00 -23.07 1.70
N ALA A 12 -20.34 -22.51 0.55
CA ALA A 12 -21.26 -21.38 0.47
C ALA A 12 -22.66 -21.77 0.97
N GLN A 13 -23.11 -22.98 0.63
CA GLN A 13 -24.39 -23.53 1.09
C GLN A 13 -24.41 -23.74 2.61
N GLN A 14 -23.37 -24.35 3.19
CA GLN A 14 -23.25 -24.53 4.64
C GLN A 14 -23.25 -23.19 5.40
N LEU A 15 -22.57 -22.17 4.85
CA LEU A 15 -22.55 -20.84 5.46
C LEU A 15 -23.93 -20.19 5.45
N LYS A 16 -24.70 -20.40 4.37
CA LYS A 16 -26.07 -19.91 4.24
C LYS A 16 -26.98 -20.59 5.27
N GLU A 17 -26.91 -21.91 5.40
CA GLU A 17 -27.70 -22.66 6.38
C GLU A 17 -27.41 -22.21 7.81
N LEU A 18 -26.14 -21.99 8.16
CA LEU A 18 -25.75 -21.42 9.47
C LEU A 18 -26.30 -20.00 9.67
N ALA A 19 -26.26 -19.15 8.64
CA ALA A 19 -26.81 -17.81 8.71
C ALA A 19 -28.33 -17.83 8.89
N ASP A 20 -29.04 -18.71 8.19
CA ASP A 20 -30.50 -18.87 8.29
C ASP A 20 -30.92 -19.38 9.69
N ILE A 21 -30.09 -20.21 10.34
CA ILE A 21 -30.33 -20.66 11.73
C ILE A 21 -30.15 -19.53 12.74
N ILE A 22 -29.08 -18.75 12.62
CA ILE A 22 -28.70 -17.72 13.60
C ILE A 22 -29.51 -16.43 13.40
N LEU A 23 -29.93 -16.14 12.15
CA LEU A 23 -30.62 -14.92 11.76
C LEU A 23 -31.90 -15.22 10.95
N PRO A 24 -32.87 -15.96 11.49
CA PRO A 24 -34.00 -16.53 10.74
C PRO A 24 -34.93 -15.50 10.07
N ASN A 25 -34.85 -14.23 10.48
CA ASN A 25 -35.67 -13.14 9.94
C ASN A 25 -34.85 -12.10 9.17
N ILE A 26 -33.58 -12.38 8.87
CA ILE A 26 -32.70 -11.46 8.14
C ILE A 26 -32.21 -12.17 6.89
N THR A 27 -32.46 -11.56 5.73
CA THR A 27 -31.81 -11.99 4.49
C THR A 27 -30.32 -11.70 4.60
N PHE A 28 -29.52 -12.72 4.89
CA PHE A 28 -28.07 -12.59 4.97
C PHE A 28 -27.47 -12.45 3.58
N ASP A 29 -27.03 -11.23 3.28
CA ASP A 29 -26.30 -10.91 2.06
C ASP A 29 -24.80 -10.79 2.38
N LEU A 30 -24.05 -11.85 2.04
CA LEU A 30 -22.61 -11.92 2.26
C LEU A 30 -21.85 -10.85 1.47
N ASP A 31 -22.35 -10.45 0.30
CA ASP A 31 -21.67 -9.46 -0.53
C ASP A 31 -21.91 -8.06 0.02
N LYS A 32 -23.12 -7.77 0.52
CA LYS A 32 -23.40 -6.56 1.31
C LYS A 32 -22.52 -6.49 2.57
N LEU A 33 -22.32 -7.60 3.27
CA LEU A 33 -21.41 -7.65 4.43
C LEU A 33 -19.96 -7.35 4.02
N LYS A 34 -19.46 -7.95 2.93
CA LYS A 34 -18.10 -7.67 2.42
C LYS A 34 -17.93 -6.19 2.04
N GLN A 35 -18.92 -5.60 1.38
CA GLN A 35 -18.91 -4.18 1.01
C GLN A 35 -18.89 -3.29 2.24
N GLU A 36 -19.69 -3.61 3.26
CA GLU A 36 -19.75 -2.83 4.50
C GLU A 36 -18.45 -2.93 5.31
N ILE A 37 -17.85 -4.12 5.39
CA ILE A 37 -16.51 -4.31 5.98
C ILE A 37 -15.47 -3.47 5.22
N ALA A 38 -15.51 -3.46 3.88
CA ALA A 38 -14.61 -2.66 3.07
C ALA A 38 -14.82 -1.15 3.30
N ARG A 39 -16.08 -0.69 3.41
CA ARG A 39 -16.44 0.70 3.72
C ARG A 39 -15.88 1.13 5.08
N LEU A 40 -16.08 0.32 6.12
CA LEU A 40 -15.58 0.61 7.47
C LEU A 40 -14.05 0.71 7.50
N ARG A 41 -13.36 -0.26 6.87
CA ARG A 41 -11.90 -0.23 6.76
C ARG A 41 -11.38 0.97 5.98
N LEU A 42 -12.05 1.39 4.91
CA LEU A 42 -11.69 2.61 4.17
C LEU A 42 -11.83 3.85 5.04
N ASN A 43 -12.93 3.98 5.79
CA ASN A 43 -13.16 5.11 6.67
C ASN A 43 -12.09 5.22 7.77
N GLU A 44 -11.55 4.10 8.22
CA GLU A 44 -10.46 4.07 9.19
C GLU A 44 -9.09 4.36 8.56
N LEU A 45 -8.80 3.79 7.39
CA LEU A 45 -7.48 3.83 6.76
C LEU A 45 -7.22 5.14 6.02
N VAL A 46 -8.21 5.71 5.34
CA VAL A 46 -8.04 6.93 4.52
C VAL A 46 -7.51 8.11 5.33
N PRO A 47 -8.08 8.46 6.51
CA PRO A 47 -7.55 9.55 7.33
C PRO A 47 -6.10 9.31 7.78
N GLN A 48 -5.75 8.07 8.11
CA GLN A 48 -4.39 7.70 8.53
C GLN A 48 -3.38 7.88 7.38
N VAL A 49 -3.75 7.48 6.16
CA VAL A 49 -2.92 7.67 4.97
C VAL A 49 -2.72 9.14 4.66
N GLN A 50 -3.77 9.96 4.75
CA GLN A 50 -3.64 11.41 4.56
C GLN A 50 -2.70 12.04 5.58
N LYS A 51 -2.83 11.68 6.86
CA LYS A 51 -1.93 12.15 7.91
C LYS A 51 -0.48 11.76 7.63
N LYS A 52 -0.21 10.49 7.36
CA LYS A 52 1.15 10.00 7.04
C LYS A 52 1.72 10.65 5.78
N LYS A 53 0.89 10.93 4.78
CA LYS A 53 1.31 11.65 3.58
C LYS A 53 1.80 13.05 3.91
N SER A 54 1.03 13.82 4.68
CA SER A 54 1.45 15.16 5.11
C SER A 54 2.71 15.14 5.98
N GLU A 55 2.83 14.18 6.89
CA GLU A 55 4.05 13.99 7.71
C GLU A 55 5.28 13.67 6.85
N LEU A 56 5.12 12.80 5.84
CA LEU A 56 6.19 12.47 4.91
C LEU A 56 6.57 13.66 4.04
N GLU A 57 5.60 14.41 3.50
CA GLU A 57 5.86 15.63 2.73
C GLU A 57 6.64 16.67 3.55
N GLN A 58 6.26 16.85 4.82
CA GLN A 58 7.00 17.73 5.73
C GLN A 58 8.43 17.23 5.96
N GLN A 59 8.62 15.93 6.19
CA GLN A 59 9.94 15.35 6.38
C GLN A 59 10.81 15.50 5.12
N ILE A 60 10.27 15.27 3.92
CA ILE A 60 10.97 15.48 2.65
C ILE A 60 11.42 16.94 2.52
N ASN A 61 10.53 17.89 2.82
CA ASN A 61 10.85 19.30 2.73
C ASN A 61 11.94 19.69 3.74
N ASN A 62 11.88 19.17 4.96
CA ASN A 62 12.91 19.40 5.97
C ASN A 62 14.27 18.84 5.52
N THR A 63 14.31 17.61 5.02
CA THR A 63 15.53 16.97 4.50
C THR A 63 16.08 17.73 3.27
N LYS A 64 15.21 18.25 2.40
CA LYS A 64 15.66 19.08 1.28
C LYS A 64 16.23 20.42 1.73
N ASN A 65 15.69 20.99 2.80
CA ASN A 65 16.17 22.27 3.33
C ASN A 65 17.50 22.15 4.08
N SER A 66 17.87 20.95 4.53
CA SER A 66 19.15 20.68 5.20
C SER A 66 20.31 20.36 4.24
N VAL A 67 20.06 20.28 2.94
CA VAL A 67 21.08 19.96 1.92
C VAL A 67 21.20 21.04 0.86
N GLU A 68 22.33 21.07 0.16
CA GLU A 68 22.54 21.95 -0.98
C GLU A 68 21.53 21.68 -2.10
N THR A 69 21.24 22.71 -2.91
CA THR A 69 20.28 22.66 -4.02
C THR A 69 20.57 21.52 -5.01
N SER A 70 21.84 21.17 -5.22
CA SER A 70 22.29 20.05 -6.05
C SER A 70 21.72 18.70 -5.60
N PHE A 71 21.59 18.48 -4.29
CA PHE A 71 21.10 17.21 -3.72
C PHE A 71 19.58 17.11 -3.62
N LYS A 72 18.84 18.24 -3.66
CA LYS A 72 17.37 18.24 -3.58
C LYS A 72 16.73 17.37 -4.66
N LYS A 73 17.26 17.43 -5.90
CA LYS A 73 16.82 16.58 -7.01
C LYS A 73 17.16 15.11 -6.81
N VAL A 74 18.29 14.81 -6.16
CA VAL A 74 18.70 13.42 -5.87
C VAL A 74 17.75 12.80 -4.85
N ILE A 75 17.26 13.56 -3.86
CA ILE A 75 16.22 13.10 -2.93
C ILE A 75 14.92 12.75 -3.68
N ASP A 76 14.49 13.58 -4.63
CA ASP A 76 13.31 13.28 -5.46
C ASP A 76 13.49 12.00 -6.27
N LEU A 77 14.65 11.84 -6.91
CA LEU A 77 14.97 10.65 -7.68
C LEU A 77 15.04 9.39 -6.80
N LEU A 78 15.60 9.48 -5.60
CA LEU A 78 15.64 8.39 -4.63
C LEU A 78 14.21 7.90 -4.32
N LEU A 79 13.31 8.82 -3.98
CA LEU A 79 11.93 8.49 -3.57
C LEU A 79 11.08 7.98 -4.73
N GLU A 80 11.28 8.51 -5.94
CA GLU A 80 10.59 8.00 -7.13
C GLU A 80 11.12 6.60 -7.51
N THR A 81 12.44 6.39 -7.47
CA THR A 81 13.05 5.08 -7.72
C THR A 81 12.51 4.03 -6.75
N GLN A 82 12.42 4.37 -5.47
CA GLN A 82 11.82 3.48 -4.47
C GLN A 82 10.37 3.13 -4.81
N LYS A 83 9.57 4.11 -5.24
CA LYS A 83 8.19 3.87 -5.68
C LYS A 83 8.15 2.90 -6.86
N GLN A 84 9.05 3.04 -7.84
CA GLN A 84 9.14 2.13 -8.98
C GLN A 84 9.54 0.70 -8.56
N ILE A 85 10.42 0.54 -7.57
CA ILE A 85 10.77 -0.78 -7.02
C ILE A 85 9.53 -1.47 -6.43
N ILE A 86 8.75 -0.72 -5.64
CA ILE A 86 7.59 -1.27 -4.91
C ILE A 86 6.41 -1.55 -5.85
N THR A 87 6.08 -0.60 -6.73
CA THR A 87 4.85 -0.62 -7.54
C THR A 87 5.05 -1.09 -8.97
N GLY A 88 6.31 -1.14 -9.44
CA GLY A 88 6.66 -1.40 -10.82
C GLY A 88 6.56 -2.88 -11.23
N LYS A 89 6.98 -3.15 -12.47
CA LYS A 89 7.00 -4.51 -13.01
C LYS A 89 7.93 -5.40 -12.18
N LYS A 90 7.52 -6.64 -11.94
CA LYS A 90 8.32 -7.66 -11.24
C LYS A 90 9.35 -8.34 -12.17
N ASP A 91 9.78 -7.64 -13.22
CA ASP A 91 10.83 -8.12 -14.09
C ASP A 91 12.18 -8.06 -13.34
N PRO A 92 12.92 -9.18 -13.21
CA PRO A 92 14.15 -9.20 -12.42
C PRO A 92 15.23 -8.23 -12.89
N LEU A 93 15.34 -8.00 -14.21
CA LEU A 93 16.34 -7.10 -14.77
C LEU A 93 16.00 -5.64 -14.46
N VAL A 94 14.73 -5.26 -14.61
CA VAL A 94 14.23 -3.92 -14.25
C VAL A 94 14.37 -3.67 -12.74
N GLN A 95 14.09 -4.67 -11.91
CA GLN A 95 14.26 -4.58 -10.46
C GLN A 95 15.72 -4.41 -10.05
N ALA A 96 16.64 -5.15 -10.68
CA ALA A 96 18.07 -4.99 -10.46
C ALA A 96 18.55 -3.59 -10.86
N GLN A 97 18.07 -3.07 -12.00
CA GLN A 97 18.38 -1.71 -12.45
C GLN A 97 17.93 -0.64 -11.43
N PHE A 98 16.67 -0.68 -10.99
CA PHE A 98 16.20 0.30 -10.02
C PHE A 98 16.89 0.17 -8.66
N THR A 99 17.20 -1.05 -8.23
CA THR A 99 17.99 -1.27 -7.00
C THR A 99 19.38 -0.64 -7.12
N GLY A 100 20.04 -0.81 -8.27
CA GLY A 100 21.33 -0.15 -8.55
C GLY A 100 21.23 1.38 -8.52
N GLN A 101 20.19 1.95 -9.12
CA GLN A 101 19.93 3.40 -9.10
C GLN A 101 19.67 3.91 -7.68
N LEU A 102 18.85 3.20 -6.89
CA LEU A 102 18.56 3.54 -5.51
C LEU A 102 19.84 3.58 -4.67
N ASN A 103 20.70 2.57 -4.82
CA ASN A 103 21.98 2.50 -4.13
C ASN A 103 22.92 3.65 -4.54
N ALA A 104 22.97 4.00 -5.82
CA ALA A 104 23.76 5.13 -6.29
C ALA A 104 23.29 6.45 -5.67
N TYR A 105 21.98 6.69 -5.61
CA TYR A 105 21.43 7.88 -4.97
C TYR A 105 21.68 7.92 -3.46
N LEU A 106 21.58 6.77 -2.77
CA LEU A 106 21.95 6.65 -1.37
C LEU A 106 23.42 7.03 -1.15
N SER A 107 24.35 6.46 -1.93
CA SER A 107 25.78 6.76 -1.82
C SER A 107 26.10 8.25 -2.05
N ILE A 108 25.39 8.90 -2.97
CA ILE A 108 25.54 10.35 -3.22
C ILE A 108 25.06 11.17 -2.00
N LEU A 109 23.96 10.76 -1.37
CA LEU A 109 23.34 11.48 -0.25
C LEU A 109 24.03 11.22 1.10
N GLU A 110 24.69 10.08 1.29
CA GLU A 110 25.42 9.73 2.51
C GLU A 110 26.54 10.72 2.89
N GLY A 111 26.99 11.56 1.94
CA GLY A 111 27.94 12.66 2.24
C GLY A 111 27.32 13.87 2.94
N ASN A 112 25.99 13.99 2.97
CA ASN A 112 25.27 15.15 3.51
C ASN A 112 24.13 14.76 4.47
N LEU A 113 23.65 13.53 4.41
CA LEU A 113 22.57 13.00 5.23
C LEU A 113 23.03 11.71 5.90
N SER A 114 22.60 11.50 7.13
CA SER A 114 22.90 10.24 7.81
C SER A 114 22.14 9.08 7.19
N LYS A 115 22.72 7.88 7.27
CA LYS A 115 22.05 6.64 6.87
C LYS A 115 20.71 6.46 7.57
N GLN A 116 20.62 6.87 8.84
CA GLN A 116 19.39 6.77 9.62
C GLN A 116 18.29 7.69 9.09
N GLU A 117 18.61 8.93 8.72
CA GLU A 117 17.65 9.86 8.11
C GLU A 117 17.15 9.34 6.76
N LEU A 118 18.06 8.84 5.92
CA LEU A 118 17.73 8.25 4.63
C LEU A 118 16.84 7.01 4.80
N GLN A 119 17.20 6.10 5.70
CA GLN A 119 16.41 4.90 5.97
C GLN A 119 15.02 5.24 6.51
N ALA A 120 14.92 6.19 7.46
CA ALA A 120 13.64 6.62 8.00
C ALA A 120 12.72 7.21 6.92
N LEU A 121 13.29 7.94 5.95
CA LEU A 121 12.55 8.49 4.82
C LEU A 121 12.03 7.38 3.90
N LEU A 122 12.90 6.41 3.56
CA LEU A 122 12.56 5.26 2.74
C LEU A 122 11.51 4.36 3.41
N ASP A 123 11.61 4.11 4.71
CA ASP A 123 10.68 3.26 5.45
C ASP A 123 9.27 3.87 5.46
N LYS A 124 9.16 5.17 5.77
CA LYS A 124 7.88 5.88 5.74
C LYS A 124 7.27 5.91 4.34
N LYS A 125 8.09 6.13 3.30
CA LYS A 125 7.62 6.08 1.91
C LYS A 125 7.09 4.69 1.55
N THR A 126 7.78 3.63 1.98
CA THR A 126 7.34 2.25 1.76
C THR A 126 6.02 1.95 2.46
N GLU A 127 5.90 2.37 3.73
CA GLU A 127 4.67 2.18 4.50
C GLU A 127 3.49 2.90 3.83
N LEU A 128 3.68 4.15 3.39
CA LEU A 128 2.66 4.93 2.72
C LEU A 128 2.17 4.24 1.44
N ILE A 129 3.09 3.79 0.57
CA ILE A 129 2.73 3.09 -0.67
C ILE A 129 1.91 1.83 -0.38
N LYS A 130 2.32 1.03 0.63
CA LYS A 130 1.59 -0.17 1.02
C LYS A 130 0.17 0.14 1.51
N MET A 131 -0.02 1.25 2.22
CA MET A 131 -1.35 1.67 2.66
C MET A 131 -2.21 2.19 1.50
N GLU A 132 -1.62 2.93 0.56
CA GLU A 132 -2.30 3.35 -0.67
C GLU A 132 -2.78 2.14 -1.49
N GLU A 133 -1.94 1.11 -1.64
CA GLU A 133 -2.34 -0.15 -2.29
C GLU A 133 -3.49 -0.88 -1.56
N GLN A 134 -3.53 -0.82 -0.23
CA GLN A 134 -4.61 -1.40 0.56
C GLN A 134 -5.92 -0.65 0.33
N ILE A 135 -5.88 0.68 0.27
CA ILE A 135 -7.04 1.51 -0.08
C ILE A 135 -7.55 1.12 -1.47
N ASP A 136 -6.68 1.02 -2.47
CA ASP A 136 -7.07 0.65 -3.84
C ASP A 136 -7.78 -0.71 -3.89
N LYS A 137 -7.27 -1.71 -3.16
CA LYS A 137 -7.89 -3.04 -3.05
C LYS A 137 -9.27 -2.98 -2.39
N LEU A 138 -9.41 -2.19 -1.33
CA LEU A 138 -10.68 -2.02 -0.62
C LEU A 138 -11.72 -1.27 -1.48
N GLN A 139 -11.30 -0.24 -2.21
CA GLN A 139 -12.17 0.49 -3.15
C GLN A 139 -12.71 -0.43 -4.25
N ARG A 140 -11.86 -1.29 -4.83
CA ARG A 140 -12.30 -2.31 -5.80
C ARG A 140 -13.30 -3.31 -5.21
N THR A 141 -13.17 -3.63 -3.93
CA THR A 141 -14.09 -4.55 -3.24
C THR A 141 -15.44 -3.88 -2.98
N LYS A 142 -15.43 -2.62 -2.57
CA LYS A 142 -16.65 -1.81 -2.37
C LYS A 142 -17.43 -1.61 -3.67
N ASN A 143 -16.76 -1.49 -4.80
CA ASN A 143 -17.37 -1.18 -6.11
C ASN A 143 -17.74 -2.42 -6.94
N LYS A 144 -17.62 -3.64 -6.40
CA LYS A 144 -18.10 -4.85 -7.09
C LYS A 144 -19.62 -4.96 -6.90
N ASN A 145 -20.35 -4.71 -7.99
CA ASN A 145 -21.77 -5.04 -8.16
C ASN A 145 -21.96 -6.53 -8.38
#